data_AF-Q0T7W5-F1
#
_entry.id   AF-Q0T7W5-F1
#
_cell.length_a   1.000
_cell.length_b   1.000
_cell.length_c   1.000
_cell.angle_alpha   90.00
_cell.angle_beta   90.00
_cell.angle_gamma   90.00
#
_symmetry.space_group_name_H-M   'P 1'
#
loop_
_entity.id
_entity.type
_entity.pdbx_description
1 polymer ?
#
loop_
_entity_poly.entity_id
_entity_poly.type
_entity_poly.pdbx_seq_one_letter_code
_entity_poly.pdbx_strand_id
1 'polypeptide(L)'
;MSHDLADEDLNPITIIQNYTNMSDPMKELEAAIESGRFHHDGNPIMTWCIGNVVGKTIPGNDDVVKPVKEQAENKIDGAVALIMAVGRAMLYEKEDTLSDYIESYGIRSL
;
A
#
# COMPACT_ATOMS: atom_id res chain seq x y z
N MET A 1 1.87 -23.11 -0.20
CA MET A 1 1.33 -21.75 -0.01
C MET A 1 0.41 -21.33 -1.14
N SER A 2 0.86 -21.17 -2.40
CA SER A 2 -0.04 -20.77 -3.49
C SER A 2 -1.09 -21.84 -3.82
N HIS A 3 -0.72 -23.12 -3.74
CA HIS A 3 -1.66 -24.24 -3.88
C HIS A 3 -2.69 -24.25 -2.75
N ASP A 4 -2.24 -24.16 -1.50
CA ASP A 4 -3.13 -24.14 -0.33
C ASP A 4 -4.12 -22.97 -0.35
N LEU A 5 -3.69 -21.78 -0.82
CA LEU A 5 -4.58 -20.62 -0.97
C LEU A 5 -5.60 -20.81 -2.09
N ALA A 6 -5.23 -21.48 -3.18
CA ALA A 6 -6.15 -21.80 -4.27
C ALA A 6 -7.21 -22.81 -3.82
N ASP A 7 -6.84 -23.75 -2.94
CA ASP A 7 -7.79 -24.70 -2.32
C ASP A 7 -8.83 -23.99 -1.44
N GLU A 8 -8.51 -22.79 -0.93
CA GLU A 8 -9.40 -21.91 -0.16
C GLU A 8 -10.11 -20.82 -1.01
N ASP A 9 -10.02 -20.90 -2.35
CA ASP A 9 -10.58 -19.90 -3.29
C ASP A 9 -10.01 -18.48 -3.10
N LEU A 10 -8.77 -18.39 -2.62
CA LEU A 10 -8.02 -17.14 -2.49
C LEU A 10 -7.07 -16.96 -3.67
N ASN A 11 -7.07 -15.75 -4.24
CA ASN A 11 -6.22 -15.38 -5.38
C ASN A 11 -5.02 -14.52 -4.91
N PRO A 12 -3.89 -15.13 -4.50
CA PRO A 12 -2.72 -14.39 -4.05
C PRO A 12 -2.06 -13.65 -5.21
N ILE A 13 -1.53 -12.46 -4.90
CA ILE A 13 -0.74 -11.67 -5.84
C ILE A 13 0.67 -11.54 -5.29
N THR A 14 1.64 -11.93 -6.12
CA THR A 14 3.06 -11.86 -5.76
C THR A 14 3.56 -10.44 -5.89
N ILE A 15 4.06 -9.88 -4.78
CA ILE A 15 4.71 -8.58 -4.74
C ILE A 15 6.13 -8.79 -4.22
N ILE A 16 7.13 -8.53 -5.08
CA ILE A 16 8.54 -8.66 -4.71
C ILE A 16 8.92 -7.43 -3.88
N GLN A 17 9.47 -7.61 -2.67
CA GLN A 17 9.89 -6.52 -1.78
C GLN A 17 11.22 -5.86 -2.21
N ASN A 18 11.27 -5.37 -3.45
CA ASN A 18 12.41 -4.63 -4.00
C ASN A 18 12.11 -3.11 -4.01
N TYR A 19 13.09 -2.30 -4.39
CA TYR A 19 12.94 -0.85 -4.46
C TYR A 19 11.82 -0.41 -5.42
N THR A 20 11.68 -1.07 -6.57
CA THR A 20 10.67 -0.75 -7.60
C THR A 20 9.24 -0.87 -7.07
N ASN A 21 8.93 -1.94 -6.33
CA ASN A 21 7.57 -2.18 -5.85
C ASN A 21 7.26 -1.51 -4.50
N MET A 22 8.28 -1.08 -3.76
CA MET A 22 8.09 -0.54 -2.41
C MET A 22 8.24 0.97 -2.32
N SER A 23 8.96 1.61 -3.27
CA SER A 23 9.25 3.04 -3.20
C SER A 23 8.00 3.90 -3.37
N ASP A 24 7.22 3.69 -4.43
CA ASP A 24 6.03 4.50 -4.70
C ASP A 24 4.95 4.33 -3.62
N PRO A 25 4.64 3.11 -3.15
CA PRO A 25 3.67 2.94 -2.08
C PRO A 25 4.11 3.52 -0.73
N MET A 26 5.42 3.52 -0.46
CA MET A 26 5.96 4.13 0.77
C MET A 26 5.81 5.66 0.73
N LYS A 27 6.06 6.28 -0.43
CA LYS A 27 5.82 7.72 -0.65
C LYS A 27 4.35 8.10 -0.58
N GLU A 28 3.46 7.32 -1.19
CA GLU A 28 2.01 7.59 -1.10
C GLU A 28 1.52 7.44 0.34
N LEU A 29 1.99 6.43 1.08
CA LEU A 29 1.61 6.28 2.49
C LEU A 29 2.05 7.49 3.32
N GLU A 30 3.29 7.99 3.12
CA GLU A 30 3.77 9.22 3.75
C GLU A 30 2.91 10.43 3.40
N ALA A 31 2.62 10.63 2.10
CA ALA A 31 1.76 11.73 1.63
C ALA A 31 0.32 11.61 2.17
N ALA A 32 -0.22 10.40 2.30
CA ALA A 32 -1.55 10.15 2.85
C ALA A 32 -1.61 10.45 4.35
N ILE A 33 -0.54 10.16 5.10
CA ILE A 33 -0.40 10.52 6.51
C ILE A 33 -0.31 12.04 6.67
N GLU A 34 0.58 12.69 5.91
CA GLU A 34 0.79 14.14 5.98
C GLU A 34 -0.47 14.95 5.62
N SER A 35 -1.21 14.48 4.61
CA SER A 35 -2.48 15.09 4.20
C SER A 35 -3.68 14.71 5.08
N GLY A 36 -3.50 13.87 6.09
CA GLY A 36 -4.58 13.41 6.97
C GLY A 36 -5.62 12.51 6.30
N ARG A 37 -5.28 11.90 5.15
CA ARG A 37 -6.15 10.92 4.46
C ARG A 37 -5.99 9.51 5.00
N PHE A 38 -4.89 9.22 5.68
CA PHE A 38 -4.63 7.91 6.26
C PHE A 38 -5.14 7.81 7.70
N HIS A 39 -5.92 6.77 7.99
CA HIS A 39 -6.43 6.48 9.33
C HIS A 39 -6.22 4.99 9.62
N HIS A 40 -5.66 4.68 10.80
CA HIS A 40 -5.59 3.32 11.31
C HIS A 40 -6.35 3.22 12.65
N ASP A 41 -6.74 2.02 13.03
CA ASP A 41 -7.59 1.69 14.18
C ASP A 41 -6.94 1.87 15.57
N GLY A 42 -5.73 2.44 15.64
CA GLY A 42 -4.97 2.56 16.87
C GLY A 42 -4.36 1.25 17.39
N ASN A 43 -4.28 0.20 16.57
CA ASN A 43 -3.67 -1.06 16.99
C ASN A 43 -2.22 -0.85 17.49
N PRO A 44 -1.87 -1.26 18.72
CA PRO A 44 -0.55 -0.99 19.29
C PRO A 44 0.58 -1.74 18.59
N ILE A 45 0.29 -2.92 18.01
CA ILE A 45 1.27 -3.69 17.25
C ILE A 45 1.55 -3.00 15.91
N MET A 46 0.53 -2.49 15.23
CA MET A 46 0.71 -1.69 14.01
C MET A 46 1.54 -0.44 14.30
N THR A 47 1.18 0.28 15.38
CA THR A 47 1.90 1.49 15.82
C THR A 47 3.37 1.18 16.08
N TRP A 48 3.66 0.07 16.77
CA TRP A 48 5.03 -0.37 17.01
C TRP A 48 5.75 -0.76 15.72
N CYS A 49 5.10 -1.48 14.80
CA CYS A 49 5.71 -1.87 13.53
C CYS A 49 6.08 -0.66 12.69
N ILE A 50 5.19 0.34 12.59
CA ILE A 50 5.44 1.59 11.88
C ILE A 50 6.60 2.35 12.51
N GLY A 51 6.65 2.45 13.84
CA GLY A 51 7.73 3.13 14.56
C GLY A 51 9.12 2.49 14.38
N ASN A 52 9.19 1.25 13.91
CA ASN A 52 10.44 0.55 13.65
C ASN A 52 10.92 0.65 12.19
N VAL A 53 10.13 1.24 11.28
CA VAL A 53 10.47 1.33 9.86
C VAL A 53 11.53 2.41 9.64
N VAL A 54 12.56 2.05 8.89
CA VAL A 54 13.54 2.99 8.34
C VAL A 54 13.54 2.89 6.83
N GLY A 55 13.56 4.04 6.16
CA GLY A 55 13.71 4.11 4.71
C GLY A 55 15.16 3.89 4.31
N LYS A 56 15.45 2.78 3.62
CA LYS A 56 16.76 2.56 2.99
C LYS A 56 16.71 3.08 1.56
N THR A 57 17.59 4.02 1.23
CA THR A 57 17.74 4.54 -0.14
C THR A 57 18.77 3.74 -0.95
N ILE A 58 18.91 4.07 -2.23
CA ILE A 58 20.00 3.57 -3.08
C ILE A 58 21.15 4.58 -3.02
N PRO A 59 22.43 4.16 -2.92
CA PRO A 59 23.55 5.09 -2.96
C PRO A 59 23.50 5.98 -4.21
N GLY A 60 23.41 7.30 -4.02
CA GLY A 60 23.32 8.28 -5.11
C GLY A 60 21.91 8.53 -5.65
N ASN A 61 20.87 7.95 -5.04
CA ASN A 61 19.47 8.23 -5.36
C ASN A 61 18.61 8.18 -4.09
N ASP A 62 18.36 9.35 -3.51
CA ASP A 62 17.57 9.51 -2.29
C ASP A 62 16.05 9.44 -2.57
N ASP A 63 15.64 9.50 -3.84
CA ASP A 63 14.24 9.39 -4.22
C ASP A 63 13.73 7.95 -4.22
N VAL A 64 14.60 6.94 -4.20
CA VAL A 64 14.19 5.54 -4.28
C VAL A 64 14.42 4.85 -2.95
N VAL A 65 13.33 4.54 -2.25
CA VAL A 65 13.35 4.06 -0.87
C VAL A 65 12.69 2.68 -0.74
N LYS A 66 13.10 1.90 0.26
CA LYS A 66 12.37 0.72 0.69
C LYS A 66 12.35 0.60 2.21
N PRO A 67 11.32 -0.02 2.82
CA PRO A 67 11.28 -0.21 4.25
C PRO A 67 12.31 -1.26 4.69
N VAL A 68 13.08 -0.93 5.72
CA VAL A 68 13.95 -1.84 6.45
C VAL A 68 13.75 -1.63 7.96
N LYS A 69 14.34 -2.51 8.75
CA LYS A 69 14.44 -2.37 10.20
C LYS A 69 15.89 -2.07 10.58
N GLU A 70 16.11 -1.29 11.64
CA GLU A 70 17.46 -1.00 12.13
C GLU A 70 18.10 -2.20 12.83
N GLN A 71 17.32 -2.85 13.69
CA GLN A 71 17.78 -3.97 14.53
C GLN A 71 17.06 -5.26 14.15
N ALA A 72 17.68 -6.41 14.43
CA ALA A 72 17.15 -7.71 14.03
C ALA A 72 15.89 -8.09 14.82
N GLU A 73 15.80 -7.66 16.09
CA GLU A 73 14.65 -7.84 16.97
C GLU A 73 13.41 -7.05 16.54
N ASN A 74 13.60 -5.92 15.86
CA ASN A 74 12.48 -5.09 15.40
C ASN A 74 11.58 -5.84 14.42
N LYS A 75 10.28 -5.58 14.52
CA LYS A 75 9.27 -6.08 13.59
C LYS A 75 8.71 -4.93 12.79
N ILE A 76 8.54 -5.18 11.50
CA ILE A 76 7.98 -4.24 10.52
C ILE A 76 6.93 -4.92 9.64
N ASP A 77 6.55 -6.16 9.96
CA ASP A 77 5.67 -6.98 9.10
C ASP A 77 4.32 -6.28 8.86
N GLY A 78 3.74 -5.66 9.89
CA GLY A 78 2.51 -4.87 9.76
C GLY A 78 2.68 -3.65 8.85
N ALA A 79 3.81 -2.95 8.95
CA ALA A 79 4.09 -1.79 8.12
C ALA A 79 4.39 -2.18 6.67
N VAL A 80 5.15 -3.26 6.43
CA VAL A 80 5.41 -3.79 5.10
C VAL A 80 4.12 -4.27 4.44
N ALA A 81 3.26 -4.98 5.18
CA ALA A 81 1.95 -5.39 4.69
C ALA A 81 1.07 -4.19 4.31
N LEU A 82 1.08 -3.12 5.13
CA LEU A 82 0.38 -1.88 4.83
C LEU A 82 0.92 -1.21 3.55
N ILE A 83 2.23 -1.06 3.42
CA ILE A 83 2.87 -0.48 2.23
C ILE A 83 2.51 -1.30 0.97
N MET A 84 2.54 -2.63 1.06
CA MET A 84 2.11 -3.50 -0.04
C MET A 84 0.62 -3.33 -0.38
N ALA A 85 -0.23 -3.15 0.63
CA ALA A 85 -1.67 -2.89 0.43
C ALA A 85 -1.91 -1.54 -0.26
N VAL A 86 -1.18 -0.48 0.14
CA VAL A 86 -1.21 0.83 -0.53
C VAL A 86 -0.80 0.67 -1.99
N GLY A 87 0.27 -0.07 -2.28
CA GLY A 87 0.70 -0.30 -3.66
C GLY A 87 -0.34 -1.00 -4.52
N ARG A 88 -1.15 -1.88 -3.93
CA ARG A 88 -2.30 -2.49 -4.61
C ARG A 88 -3.46 -1.52 -4.80
N ALA A 89 -3.73 -0.67 -3.82
CA ALA A 89 -4.77 0.35 -3.90
C ALA A 89 -4.45 1.41 -4.97
N MET A 90 -3.17 1.75 -5.17
CA MET A 90 -2.74 2.69 -6.22
C MET A 90 -2.98 2.17 -7.64
N LEU A 91 -3.04 0.85 -7.83
CA LEU A 91 -3.32 0.22 -9.11
C LEU A 91 -4.82 -0.02 -9.34
N TYR A 92 -5.68 0.35 -8.38
CA TYR A 92 -7.11 0.19 -8.50
C TYR A 92 -7.66 1.26 -9.45
N GLU A 93 -8.00 0.84 -10.68
CA GLU A 93 -8.77 1.66 -11.60
C GLU A 93 -10.25 1.58 -11.19
N LYS A 94 -10.83 2.72 -10.78
CA LYS A 94 -12.27 2.80 -10.50
C LYS A 94 -13.01 2.61 -11.82
N GLU A 95 -13.84 1.57 -11.91
CA GLU A 95 -14.80 1.48 -13.01
C GLU A 95 -15.83 2.60 -12.86
N ASP A 96 -16.01 3.40 -13.92
CA ASP A 96 -17.06 4.41 -13.96
C ASP A 96 -18.41 3.73 -13.82
N THR A 97 -19.13 4.08 -12.75
CA THR A 97 -20.47 3.53 -12.53
C THR A 97 -21.48 4.26 -13.41
N LEU A 98 -22.64 3.63 -13.64
CA LEU A 98 -23.76 4.29 -14.32
C LEU A 98 -24.15 5.61 -13.62
N SER A 99 -24.00 5.68 -12.30
CA SER A 99 -24.21 6.90 -11.53
C SER A 99 -23.20 7.99 -11.90
N ASP A 100 -21.90 7.69 -11.98
CA ASP A 100 -20.86 8.64 -12.39
C ASP A 100 -21.13 9.17 -13.83
N TYR A 101 -21.63 8.32 -14.73
CA TYR A 101 -22.03 8.69 -16.08
C TYR A 101 -23.27 9.60 -16.12
N ILE A 102 -24.29 9.30 -15.32
CA ILE A 102 -25.52 10.13 -15.23
C ILE A 102 -25.21 11.50 -14.62
N GLU A 103 -24.33 11.58 -13.62
CA GLU A 103 -23.92 12.84 -13.02
C GLU A 103 -23.14 13.73 -14.01
N SER A 104 -22.30 13.13 -14.85
CA SER A 104 -21.49 13.86 -15.83
C SER A 104 -22.26 14.29 -17.09
N TYR A 105 -23.19 13.48 -17.59
CA TYR A 105 -23.86 13.74 -18.87
C TYR A 105 -25.37 14.03 -18.75
N GLY A 106 -25.97 13.81 -17.58
CA GLY A 106 -27.41 13.93 -17.35
C GLY A 106 -28.24 12.84 -18.03
N ILE A 107 -29.54 12.78 -17.72
CA ILE A 107 -30.47 11.90 -18.43
C ILE A 107 -30.95 12.64 -19.70
N ARG A 108 -30.45 12.23 -20.87
CA ARG A 108 -31.07 12.62 -22.14
C ARG A 108 -32.19 11.64 -22.45
N SER A 109 -33.44 12.07 -22.30
CA SER A 109 -34.57 11.30 -22.83
C SER A 109 -34.60 11.44 -24.36
N LEU A 110 -34.90 10.35 -25.05
CA LEU A 110 -35.24 10.33 -26.47
C LEU A 110 -36.64 10.92 -26.70
#